data_AF-A0A165I2E5-F1
#
_entry.id   AF-A0A165I2E5-F1
#
_cell.length_a   1.000
_cell.length_b   1.000
_cell.length_c   1.000
_cell.angle_alpha   90.00
_cell.angle_beta   90.00
_cell.angle_gamma   90.00
#
_symmetry.space_group_name_H-M   'P 1'
#
loop_
_entity.id
_entity.type
_entity.pdbx_description
1 polymer ?
#
loop_
_entity_poly.entity_id
_entity_poly.type
_entity_poly.pdbx_seq_one_letter_code
_entity_poly.pdbx_strand_id
1 'polypeptide(L)'
;MFAAWKNWRDARRVRKMGYTRQEWEAAVGDWPLMARFEGKERTVLFDLSLRFLARKSIASGGGFAYTDAMCLKVATMACVPILYLGLDWYDGWYTVILYEGAFIPNRPHLSEDGVVHAQGPVLAGEAWHQGPVILSWDAISDACAPDNRASNVVIHEMSHKLDMRRNGANG
;
A
#
# COMPACT_ATOMS: atom_id res chain seq x y z
N MET A 1 24.23 -5.34 14.43
CA MET A 1 24.85 -5.93 13.22
C MET A 1 23.84 -6.18 12.08
N PHE A 2 22.65 -6.75 12.36
CA PHE A 2 21.63 -7.01 11.32
C PHE A 2 21.01 -5.76 10.66
N ALA A 3 20.82 -4.65 11.40
CA ALA A 3 20.21 -3.43 10.85
C ALA A 3 21.07 -2.73 9.77
N ALA A 4 22.40 -2.70 9.97
CA ALA A 4 23.34 -2.11 9.00
C ALA A 4 23.33 -2.89 7.67
N TRP A 5 23.25 -4.22 7.75
CA TRP A 5 23.13 -5.07 6.58
C TRP A 5 21.77 -4.91 5.85
N LYS A 6 20.65 -4.84 6.60
CA LYS A 6 19.31 -4.58 6.03
C LYS A 6 19.31 -3.25 5.27
N ASN A 7 19.83 -2.18 5.89
CA ASN A 7 19.91 -0.86 5.29
C ASN A 7 20.80 -0.82 4.04
N TRP A 8 21.95 -1.49 4.06
CA TRP A 8 22.83 -1.60 2.89
C TRP A 8 22.14 -2.34 1.72
N ARG A 9 21.44 -3.44 2.02
CA ARG A 9 20.70 -4.22 1.02
C ARG A 9 19.59 -3.38 0.39
N ASP A 10 18.84 -2.64 1.21
CA ASP A 10 17.76 -1.79 0.73
C ASP A 10 18.30 -0.64 -0.12
N ALA A 11 19.37 0.04 0.31
CA ALA A 11 20.01 1.10 -0.47
C ALA A 11 20.49 0.60 -1.84
N ARG A 12 21.04 -0.63 -1.89
CA ARG A 12 21.44 -1.25 -3.15
C ARG A 12 20.24 -1.52 -4.07
N ARG A 13 19.11 -2.00 -3.52
CA ARG A 13 17.88 -2.24 -4.29
C ARG A 13 17.26 -0.93 -4.78
N VAL A 14 17.20 0.10 -3.93
CA VAL A 14 16.74 1.45 -4.29
C VAL A 14 17.55 1.99 -5.45
N ARG A 15 18.89 1.93 -5.36
CA ARG A 15 19.75 2.37 -6.46
C ARG A 15 19.52 1.59 -7.76
N LYS A 16 19.20 0.29 -7.66
CA LYS A 16 18.92 -0.54 -8.85
C LYS A 16 17.59 -0.17 -9.51
N MET A 17 16.57 0.21 -8.74
CA MET A 17 15.27 0.62 -9.27
C MET A 17 15.36 1.91 -10.07
N GLY A 18 16.25 2.83 -9.71
CA GLY A 18 16.57 4.00 -10.53
C GLY A 18 15.49 5.09 -10.58
N TYR A 19 14.39 4.94 -9.82
CA TYR A 19 13.33 5.96 -9.76
C TYR A 19 13.88 7.31 -9.31
N THR A 20 13.54 8.33 -10.08
CA THR A 20 13.92 9.71 -9.86
C THR A 20 12.88 10.42 -9.00
N ARG A 21 13.31 11.54 -8.41
CA ARG A 21 12.37 12.42 -7.69
C ARG A 21 11.26 12.90 -8.62
N GLN A 22 11.57 13.23 -9.88
CA GLN A 22 10.60 13.72 -10.85
C GLN A 22 9.51 12.70 -11.18
N GLU A 23 9.87 11.44 -11.39
CA GLU A 23 8.89 10.36 -11.62
C GLU A 23 7.98 10.15 -10.42
N TRP A 24 8.55 10.21 -9.21
CA TRP A 24 7.76 10.17 -7.99
C TRP A 24 6.79 11.34 -7.89
N GLU A 25 7.25 12.56 -8.17
CA GLU A 25 6.37 13.74 -8.17
C GLU A 25 5.22 13.64 -9.17
N ALA A 26 5.52 13.18 -10.37
CA ALA A 26 4.50 12.93 -11.39
C ALA A 26 3.49 11.87 -10.94
N ALA A 27 3.96 10.80 -10.29
CA ALA A 27 3.12 9.70 -9.81
C ALA A 27 2.13 10.10 -8.70
N VAL A 28 2.46 11.10 -7.88
CA VAL A 28 1.62 11.53 -6.74
C VAL A 28 0.98 12.91 -6.92
N GLY A 29 1.24 13.58 -8.04
CA GLY A 29 0.85 14.97 -8.27
C GLY A 29 -0.66 15.18 -8.37
N ASP A 30 -1.43 14.14 -8.70
CA ASP A 30 -2.88 14.14 -8.77
C ASP A 30 -3.56 13.76 -7.45
N TRP A 31 -2.80 13.48 -6.39
CA TRP A 31 -3.33 13.10 -5.09
C TRP A 31 -3.43 14.31 -4.15
N PRO A 32 -4.64 14.81 -3.82
CA PRO A 32 -4.78 16.07 -3.07
C PRO A 32 -4.13 16.06 -1.69
N LEU A 33 -4.05 14.91 -1.02
CA LEU A 33 -3.40 14.80 0.30
C LEU A 33 -1.91 15.14 0.23
N MET A 34 -1.28 14.96 -0.93
CA MET A 34 0.14 15.21 -1.11
C MET A 34 0.51 16.69 -0.87
N ALA A 35 -0.43 17.61 -1.08
CA ALA A 35 -0.25 19.04 -0.82
C ALA A 35 -0.03 19.36 0.67
N ARG A 36 -0.30 18.43 1.59
CA ARG A 36 -0.10 18.63 3.04
C ARG A 36 1.33 18.41 3.50
N PHE A 37 2.17 17.78 2.68
CA PHE A 37 3.53 17.40 3.06
C PHE A 37 4.55 18.30 2.36
N GLU A 38 5.31 19.05 3.14
CA GLU A 38 6.28 20.02 2.62
C GLU A 38 7.71 19.75 3.11
N GLY A 39 8.69 20.32 2.39
CA GLY A 39 10.10 20.31 2.76
C GLY A 39 10.64 18.94 3.16
N LYS A 40 10.94 18.77 4.45
CA LYS A 40 11.56 17.56 5.00
C LYS A 40 10.62 16.35 4.95
N GLU A 41 9.34 16.51 5.27
CA GLU A 41 8.37 15.41 5.26
C GLU A 41 8.28 14.77 3.88
N ARG A 42 8.25 15.62 2.85
CA ARG A 42 8.18 15.21 1.45
C ARG A 42 9.41 14.43 1.00
N THR A 43 10.58 14.83 1.50
CA THR A 43 11.84 14.11 1.26
C THR A 43 11.85 12.75 1.98
N VAL A 44 11.36 12.70 3.21
CA VAL A 44 11.23 11.44 3.96
C VAL A 44 10.23 10.51 3.29
N LEU A 45 9.08 11.01 2.81
CA LEU A 45 8.09 10.21 2.08
C LEU A 45 8.68 9.61 0.80
N PHE A 46 9.42 10.41 0.01
CA PHE A 46 10.11 9.91 -1.16
C PHE A 46 11.06 8.74 -0.81
N ASP A 47 11.97 8.95 0.13
CA ASP A 47 12.93 7.93 0.55
C ASP A 47 12.24 6.68 1.12
N LEU A 48 11.18 6.87 1.91
CA LEU A 48 10.42 5.79 2.52
C LEU A 48 9.67 4.96 1.47
N SER A 49 9.13 5.61 0.44
CA SER A 49 8.44 4.96 -0.69
C SER A 49 9.39 4.09 -1.50
N LEU A 50 10.60 4.57 -1.79
CA LEU A 50 11.60 3.77 -2.50
C LEU A 50 12.06 2.57 -1.66
N ARG A 51 12.25 2.76 -0.34
CA ARG A 51 12.57 1.65 0.57
C ARG A 51 11.43 0.65 0.69
N PHE A 52 10.18 1.12 0.65
CA PHE A 52 9.01 0.26 0.60
C PHE A 52 9.07 -0.65 -0.62
N LEU A 53 9.28 -0.10 -1.83
CA LEU A 53 9.41 -0.88 -3.07
C LEU A 53 10.64 -1.81 -3.06
N ALA A 54 11.69 -1.49 -2.31
CA ALA A 54 12.84 -2.38 -2.14
C ALA A 54 12.55 -3.59 -1.24
N ARG A 55 11.58 -3.48 -0.33
CA ARG A 55 11.24 -4.51 0.68
C ARG A 55 9.94 -5.25 0.38
N LYS A 56 9.02 -4.62 -0.34
CA LYS A 56 7.69 -5.14 -0.68
C LYS A 56 7.62 -5.42 -2.17
N SER A 57 7.01 -6.53 -2.54
CA SER A 57 6.67 -6.82 -3.94
C SER A 57 5.26 -6.33 -4.24
N ILE A 58 5.09 -5.65 -5.37
CA ILE A 58 3.78 -5.44 -5.97
C ILE A 58 3.61 -6.56 -7.01
N ALA A 59 2.47 -7.23 -6.98
CA ALA A 59 2.13 -8.32 -7.89
C ALA A 59 0.80 -8.03 -8.59
N SER A 60 0.65 -8.54 -9.80
CA SER A 60 -0.56 -8.40 -10.60
C SER A 60 -1.68 -9.29 -10.07
N GLY A 61 -2.83 -8.68 -9.78
CA GLY A 61 -4.09 -9.38 -9.54
C GLY A 61 -4.87 -9.51 -10.85
N GLY A 62 -5.29 -10.73 -11.21
CA GLY A 62 -6.12 -10.95 -12.39
C GLY A 62 -5.47 -10.63 -13.73
N GLY A 63 -4.13 -10.56 -13.80
CA GLY A 63 -3.40 -10.22 -15.04
C GLY A 63 -3.34 -8.71 -15.32
N PHE A 64 -3.73 -7.87 -14.36
CA PHE A 64 -3.62 -6.42 -14.46
C PHE A 64 -2.19 -5.95 -14.75
N ALA A 65 -2.02 -5.19 -15.83
CA ALA A 65 -0.75 -4.60 -16.23
C ALA A 65 -0.56 -3.22 -15.59
N TYR A 66 0.06 -3.19 -14.40
CA TYR A 66 0.37 -1.95 -13.70
C TYR A 66 1.70 -1.34 -14.16
N THR A 67 1.84 -0.02 -13.94
CA THR A 67 3.03 0.76 -14.32
C THR A 67 3.89 1.13 -13.10
N ASP A 68 5.10 1.62 -13.36
CA ASP A 68 5.99 2.15 -12.32
C ASP A 68 5.39 3.35 -11.58
N ALA A 69 4.67 4.22 -12.28
CA ALA A 69 3.98 5.35 -11.65
C ALA A 69 2.92 4.88 -10.65
N MET A 70 2.20 3.80 -10.97
CA MET A 70 1.23 3.19 -10.06
C MET A 70 1.93 2.59 -8.83
N CYS A 71 3.08 1.94 -9.01
CA CYS A 71 3.89 1.42 -7.92
C CYS A 71 4.36 2.52 -6.97
N LEU A 72 4.88 3.62 -7.53
CA LEU A 72 5.30 4.80 -6.77
C LEU A 72 4.14 5.42 -6.00
N LYS A 73 2.97 5.56 -6.63
CA LYS A 73 1.77 6.08 -5.98
C LYS A 73 1.34 5.20 -4.80
N VAL A 74 1.16 3.90 -5.02
CA VAL A 74 0.77 2.94 -3.97
C VAL A 74 1.77 2.92 -2.83
N ALA A 75 3.07 2.88 -3.13
CA ALA A 75 4.12 2.90 -2.11
C ALA A 75 4.06 4.18 -1.28
N THR A 76 3.81 5.33 -1.91
CA THR A 76 3.73 6.62 -1.21
C THR A 76 2.53 6.69 -0.28
N MET A 77 1.35 6.32 -0.79
CA MET A 77 0.13 6.25 0.03
C MET A 77 0.31 5.30 1.21
N ALA A 78 0.94 4.15 0.97
CA ALA A 78 1.22 3.17 2.02
C ALA A 78 2.21 3.69 3.08
N CYS A 79 3.08 4.62 2.72
CA CYS A 79 4.09 5.18 3.62
C CYS A 79 3.57 6.33 4.49
N VAL A 80 2.43 6.96 4.16
CA VAL A 80 1.88 8.05 4.95
C VAL A 80 1.61 7.67 6.42
N PRO A 81 0.94 6.54 6.74
CA PRO A 81 0.68 6.14 8.13
C PRO A 81 1.95 5.89 8.96
N ILE A 82 3.07 5.58 8.29
CA ILE A 82 4.34 5.23 8.92
C ILE A 82 5.42 6.30 8.74
N LEU A 83 5.07 7.51 8.27
CA LEU A 83 6.02 8.59 8.01
C LEU A 83 6.95 8.86 9.20
N TYR A 84 6.40 8.84 10.41
CA TYR A 84 7.12 9.08 11.66
C TYR A 84 7.42 7.81 12.47
N LEU A 85 7.00 6.65 11.98
CA LEU A 85 7.14 5.35 12.65
C LEU A 85 8.25 4.50 12.04
N GLY A 86 8.46 4.63 10.73
CA GLY A 86 9.45 3.89 9.95
C GLY A 86 8.93 2.56 9.39
N LEU A 87 9.62 2.07 8.35
CA LEU A 87 9.19 0.93 7.55
C LEU A 87 9.17 -0.43 8.28
N ASP A 88 9.88 -0.53 9.41
CA ASP A 88 9.90 -1.76 10.21
C ASP A 88 8.52 -2.07 10.82
N TRP A 89 7.60 -1.10 10.85
CA TRP A 89 6.20 -1.32 11.20
C TRP A 89 5.43 -2.20 10.22
N TYR A 90 5.96 -2.42 9.02
CA TYR A 90 5.39 -3.34 8.04
C TYR A 90 6.14 -4.66 7.92
N ASP A 91 7.11 -4.99 8.78
CA ASP A 91 7.94 -6.19 8.60
C ASP A 91 7.15 -7.53 8.57
N GLY A 92 5.90 -7.58 9.07
CA GLY A 92 5.06 -8.78 9.16
C GLY A 92 4.36 -9.23 7.87
N TRP A 93 4.51 -8.52 6.74
CA TRP A 93 3.92 -8.89 5.45
C TRP A 93 4.81 -8.43 4.29
N TYR A 94 4.67 -8.98 3.08
CA TYR A 94 5.64 -8.74 2.00
C TYR A 94 5.05 -8.32 0.65
N THR A 95 3.78 -8.64 0.38
CA THR A 95 3.22 -8.51 -0.96
C THR A 95 2.00 -7.61 -0.98
N VAL A 96 1.97 -6.68 -1.93
CA VAL A 96 0.76 -5.99 -2.38
C VAL A 96 0.28 -6.66 -3.65
N ILE A 97 -0.99 -7.04 -3.74
CA ILE A 97 -1.62 -7.54 -4.96
C ILE A 97 -2.53 -6.44 -5.49
N LEU A 98 -2.25 -5.98 -6.70
CA LEU A 98 -2.99 -4.89 -7.32
C LEU A 98 -3.89 -5.43 -8.44
N TYR A 99 -5.20 -5.27 -8.27
CA TYR A 99 -6.21 -5.54 -9.29
C TYR A 99 -6.58 -4.24 -10.02
N GLU A 100 -7.07 -4.36 -11.25
CA GLU A 100 -7.63 -3.23 -12.00
C GLU A 100 -8.87 -2.68 -11.27
N GLY A 101 -9.94 -3.48 -11.25
CA GLY A 101 -11.19 -3.14 -10.56
C GLY A 101 -11.39 -3.86 -9.23
N ALA A 102 -12.62 -3.80 -8.73
CA ALA A 102 -13.01 -4.54 -7.55
C ALA A 102 -12.89 -6.05 -7.78
N PHE A 103 -12.56 -6.80 -6.71
CA PHE A 103 -12.37 -8.23 -6.80
C PHE A 103 -13.29 -8.96 -5.83
N ILE A 104 -13.62 -10.22 -6.17
CA ILE A 104 -14.34 -11.12 -5.29
C ILE A 104 -13.32 -12.13 -4.75
N PRO A 105 -13.05 -12.15 -3.43
CA PRO A 105 -12.23 -13.19 -2.83
C PRO A 105 -12.84 -14.56 -3.12
N ASN A 106 -12.04 -15.49 -3.67
CA ASN A 106 -12.47 -16.87 -3.87
C ASN A 106 -12.39 -17.65 -2.55
N ARG A 107 -13.20 -17.25 -1.57
CA ARG A 107 -13.41 -17.97 -0.32
C ARG A 107 -14.86 -17.85 0.13
N PRO A 108 -15.40 -18.91 0.75
CA PRO A 108 -16.70 -18.81 1.37
C PRO A 108 -16.66 -17.81 2.52
N HIS A 109 -17.66 -16.93 2.61
CA HIS A 109 -17.82 -16.01 3.73
C HIS A 109 -19.02 -16.42 4.57
N LEU A 110 -18.88 -16.31 5.88
CA LEU A 110 -19.98 -16.43 6.84
C LEU A 110 -20.47 -15.02 7.14
N SER A 111 -21.71 -14.73 6.76
CA SER A 111 -22.37 -13.46 7.10
C SER A 111 -22.83 -13.46 8.56
N GLU A 112 -23.19 -12.28 9.09
CA GLU A 112 -23.63 -12.11 10.49
C GLU A 112 -24.89 -12.92 10.84
N ASP A 113 -25.67 -13.32 9.84
CA ASP A 113 -26.85 -14.20 9.95
C ASP A 113 -26.51 -15.70 9.85
N GLY A 114 -25.24 -16.07 9.76
CA GLY A 114 -24.76 -17.46 9.78
C GLY A 114 -24.85 -18.19 8.45
N VAL A 115 -25.11 -17.49 7.33
CA VAL A 115 -25.15 -18.09 5.99
C VAL A 115 -23.74 -18.20 5.40
N VAL A 116 -23.40 -19.38 4.89
CA VAL A 116 -22.14 -19.60 4.15
C VAL A 116 -22.39 -19.36 2.67
N HIS A 117 -21.91 -18.23 2.17
CA HIS A 117 -21.95 -17.91 0.75
C HIS A 117 -20.70 -18.46 0.06
N ALA A 118 -20.85 -19.10 -1.10
CA ALA A 118 -19.74 -19.72 -1.84
C ALA A 118 -18.71 -18.71 -2.39
N GLN A 119 -19.07 -17.43 -2.48
CA GLN A 119 -18.23 -16.33 -2.98
C GLN A 119 -18.24 -15.20 -1.95
N GLY A 120 -17.09 -14.56 -1.73
CA GLY A 120 -16.96 -13.39 -0.84
C GLY A 120 -17.74 -12.15 -1.33
N PRO A 121 -17.91 -11.11 -0.50
CA PRO A 121 -18.38 -9.81 -0.96
C PRO A 121 -17.38 -9.19 -1.95
N VAL A 122 -17.86 -8.27 -2.79
CA VAL A 122 -17.00 -7.44 -3.65
C VAL A 122 -16.18 -6.51 -2.75
N LEU A 123 -14.85 -6.59 -2.83
CA LEU A 123 -13.94 -5.80 -2.01
C LEU A 123 -13.16 -4.80 -2.85
N ALA A 124 -12.98 -3.59 -2.30
CA ALA A 124 -12.06 -2.58 -2.80
C ALA A 124 -10.62 -2.77 -2.28
N GLY A 125 -10.45 -3.53 -1.18
CA GLY A 125 -9.17 -3.87 -0.56
C GLY A 125 -9.31 -4.98 0.50
N GLU A 126 -8.21 -5.64 0.86
CA GLU A 126 -8.16 -6.59 1.98
C GLU A 126 -6.75 -6.76 2.57
N ALA A 127 -6.61 -6.63 3.89
CA ALA A 127 -5.37 -6.87 4.64
C ALA A 127 -5.47 -8.07 5.60
N TRP A 128 -4.65 -9.10 5.37
CA TRP A 128 -4.63 -10.32 6.18
C TRP A 128 -3.57 -10.25 7.30
N HIS A 129 -3.76 -10.87 8.47
CA HIS A 129 -2.80 -10.78 9.60
C HIS A 129 -1.33 -11.10 9.25
N GLN A 130 -1.09 -12.04 8.32
CA GLN A 130 0.24 -12.32 7.74
C GLN A 130 0.22 -12.49 6.21
N GLY A 131 -0.92 -12.20 5.58
CA GLY A 131 -1.09 -12.34 4.14
C GLY A 131 -0.85 -11.04 3.37
N PRO A 132 -1.03 -11.04 2.05
CA PRO A 132 -0.85 -9.86 1.22
C PRO A 132 -1.79 -8.71 1.63
N VAL A 133 -1.49 -7.51 1.14
CA VAL A 133 -2.47 -6.42 1.03
C VAL A 133 -3.03 -6.48 -0.38
N ILE A 134 -4.33 -6.61 -0.53
CA ILE A 134 -5.00 -6.61 -1.83
C ILE A 134 -5.63 -5.23 -2.03
N LEU A 135 -5.47 -4.65 -3.23
CA LEU A 135 -5.97 -3.32 -3.56
C LEU A 135 -6.60 -3.33 -4.95
N SER A 136 -7.67 -2.55 -5.13
CA SER A 136 -8.23 -2.18 -6.43
C SER A 136 -7.65 -0.84 -6.88
N TRP A 137 -7.15 -0.80 -8.12
CA TRP A 137 -6.66 0.44 -8.73
C TRP A 137 -7.76 1.46 -9.00
N ASP A 138 -8.96 1.02 -9.39
CA ASP A 138 -10.13 1.89 -9.53
C ASP A 138 -10.42 2.62 -8.21
N ALA A 139 -10.45 1.90 -7.09
CA ALA A 139 -10.67 2.48 -5.77
C ALA A 139 -9.54 3.46 -5.35
N ILE A 140 -8.29 3.17 -5.73
CA ILE A 140 -7.16 4.09 -5.49
C ILE A 140 -7.32 5.36 -6.33
N SER A 141 -7.71 5.22 -7.59
CA SER A 141 -7.88 6.34 -8.53
C SER A 141 -9.05 7.22 -8.13
N ASP A 142 -10.15 6.62 -7.69
CA ASP A 142 -11.32 7.31 -7.16
C ASP A 142 -10.96 8.14 -5.92
N ALA A 143 -10.08 7.65 -5.04
CA ALA A 143 -9.61 8.39 -3.87
C ALA A 143 -8.67 9.57 -4.21
N CYS A 144 -8.18 9.67 -5.45
CA CYS A 144 -7.45 10.84 -5.95
C CYS A 144 -8.38 11.88 -6.59
N ALA A 145 -9.64 11.56 -6.86
CA ALA A 145 -10.56 12.50 -7.52
C ALA A 145 -10.85 13.74 -6.63
N PRO A 146 -10.80 14.97 -7.17
CA PRO A 146 -10.91 16.21 -6.39
C PRO A 146 -12.18 16.34 -5.53
N ASP A 147 -13.29 15.78 -6.02
CA ASP A 147 -14.61 15.89 -5.38
C ASP A 147 -14.93 14.71 -4.46
N ASN A 148 -14.03 13.71 -4.39
CA ASN A 148 -14.30 12.48 -3.67
C ASN A 148 -13.82 12.56 -2.22
N ARG A 149 -14.74 12.35 -1.28
CA ARG A 149 -14.46 12.21 0.15
C ARG A 149 -14.19 10.76 0.55
N ALA A 150 -14.16 9.83 -0.41
CA ALA A 150 -13.88 8.43 -0.14
C ALA A 150 -12.55 8.29 0.61
N SER A 151 -12.57 7.44 1.65
CA SER A 151 -11.36 7.10 2.39
C SER A 151 -10.34 6.46 1.45
N ASN A 152 -9.09 6.93 1.49
CA ASN A 152 -8.01 6.33 0.72
C ASN A 152 -7.83 4.86 1.15
N VAL A 153 -8.18 3.93 0.26
CA VAL A 153 -8.18 2.48 0.53
C VAL A 153 -6.80 1.98 0.96
N VAL A 154 -5.73 2.53 0.39
CA VAL A 154 -4.36 2.14 0.77
C VAL A 154 -4.09 2.51 2.22
N ILE A 155 -4.39 3.74 2.62
CA ILE A 155 -4.21 4.20 4.00
C ILE A 155 -5.07 3.39 4.96
N HIS A 156 -6.30 3.06 4.57
CA HIS A 156 -7.21 2.22 5.36
C HIS A 156 -6.61 0.83 5.62
N GLU A 157 -6.24 0.09 4.57
CA GLU A 157 -5.66 -1.26 4.69
C GLU A 157 -4.35 -1.25 5.48
N MET A 158 -3.52 -0.22 5.29
CA MET A 158 -2.29 -0.07 6.05
C MET A 158 -2.53 0.20 7.54
N SER A 159 -3.59 0.94 7.87
CA SER A 159 -3.98 1.17 9.26
C SER A 159 -4.39 -0.14 9.93
N HIS A 160 -5.12 -1.01 9.22
CA HIS A 160 -5.39 -2.36 9.70
C HIS A 160 -4.11 -3.17 9.93
N LYS A 161 -3.13 -3.13 9.01
CA LYS A 161 -1.82 -3.80 9.23
C LYS A 161 -1.11 -3.31 10.48
N LEU A 162 -1.21 -2.01 10.80
CA LEU A 162 -0.61 -1.44 12.00
C LEU A 162 -1.34 -1.89 13.27
N ASP A 163 -2.68 -1.88 13.25
CA ASP A 163 -3.49 -2.36 14.38
C ASP A 163 -3.22 -3.84 14.69
N MET A 164 -3.21 -4.66 13.64
CA MET A 164 -2.91 -6.09 13.71
C MET A 164 -1.54 -6.39 14.35
N ARG A 165 -0.57 -5.47 14.25
CA ARG A 165 0.76 -5.60 14.87
C ARG A 165 0.72 -5.40 16.39
N ARG A 166 -0.27 -4.68 16.92
CA ARG A 166 -0.30 -4.23 18.31
C ARG A 166 -0.86 -5.27 19.28
N ASN A 167 -1.80 -6.14 18.88
CA ASN A 167 -2.27 -7.35 19.59
C ASN A 167 -3.58 -7.90 18.95
N GLY A 168 -3.50 -8.56 17.79
CA GLY A 168 -4.65 -9.30 17.22
C GLY A 168 -5.94 -8.48 17.09
N ALA A 169 -6.04 -7.65 16.04
CA ALA A 169 -7.26 -6.99 15.54
C ALA A 169 -8.34 -6.69 16.59
N ASN A 170 -8.20 -5.56 17.30
CA ASN A 170 -9.22 -5.04 18.20
C ASN A 170 -9.62 -3.63 17.75
N GLY A 171 -10.25 -3.56 16.58
CA GLY A 171 -11.23 -2.53 16.15
C GLY A 171 -10.89 -1.06 16.38
#